data_AF-A0A524NNS9-F1
#
_entry.id   AF-A0A524NNS9-F1
#
_cell.length_a   1.000
_cell.length_b   1.000
_cell.length_c   1.000
_cell.angle_alpha   90.00
_cell.angle_beta   90.00
_cell.angle_gamma   90.00
#
_symmetry.space_group_name_H-M   'P 1'
#
loop_
_entity.id
_entity.type
_entity.pdbx_description
1 polymer ?
#
loop_
_entity_poly.entity_id
_entity_poly.type
_entity_poly.pdbx_seq_one_letter_code
_entity_poly.pdbx_strand_id
1 'polypeptide(L)'
;MSENTEKSDLVTRAQRFATEAHERIDHRRKYSDEPYQIHLADVARIVASVTEDEEMIAAAWLHDVVEDTQATLEDLEGEFGAGVAALVEGLTDVSRPGDGNRAVRKAIDRRHSAAASPRAKTVKLADLIDNCQDITGNDPGFARVFLAEMASLLEVLEQGDRELYRRARKTHAKCCERLGLEGLIHADRPDVTTELEHSEQHVSRLFVEAFTAGHIAAPLRSFDAVRDAAEIASIMDEVGLDVAGVRKAGAVAGYLRREDLGGDRAREGHADTVAVADIVGTCGDHARAFSAGQVVGGPASLSDVILVLTRHDHCFVSLLGEATGVLVREDINNPVVRMWLFGIITIVELALGRRIRAIYGEDGWLEHLPEARIAKARELLAERSRRDRGGALLDCLQLPDKARILIDDGTLLDWLGTDSRNAARNAVKDIVSLRDHLAHAQDIVSHDWTQIARIAHRVEEICGLHTAAANGVASRGS
;
A
#
# COMPACT_ATOMS: atom_id res chain seq x y z
N MET A 1 -17.08 44.08 51.75
CA MET A 1 -18.26 43.59 51.00
C MET A 1 -17.74 42.86 49.79
N SER A 2 -17.10 41.73 50.09
CA SER A 2 -16.22 40.97 49.23
C SER A 2 -16.87 39.59 49.09
N GLU A 3 -17.24 39.20 47.87
CA GLU A 3 -17.53 37.81 47.44
C GLU A 3 -18.18 37.71 46.05
N ASN A 4 -18.53 38.81 45.38
CA ASN A 4 -19.37 38.75 44.17
C ASN A 4 -18.64 38.99 42.83
N THR A 5 -17.32 38.76 42.74
CA THR A 5 -16.51 39.07 41.54
C THR A 5 -15.67 37.90 41.00
N GLU A 6 -15.68 36.71 41.63
CA GLU A 6 -14.87 35.55 41.17
C GLU A 6 -15.64 34.53 40.33
N LYS A 7 -16.97 34.59 40.26
CA LYS A 7 -17.83 33.76 39.38
C LYS A 7 -17.94 34.34 37.96
N SER A 8 -16.81 34.66 37.34
CA SER A 8 -16.77 34.89 35.89
C SER A 8 -16.87 33.53 35.19
N ASP A 9 -18.11 33.08 35.03
CA ASP A 9 -18.64 31.98 34.20
C ASP A 9 -17.58 31.15 33.43
N LEU A 10 -17.45 29.86 33.80
CA LEU A 10 -16.49 28.89 33.23
C LEU A 10 -16.51 28.89 31.70
N VAL A 11 -17.70 28.96 31.12
CA VAL A 11 -17.93 29.00 29.67
C VAL A 11 -17.33 30.26 29.06
N THR A 12 -17.59 31.44 29.66
CA THR A 12 -17.01 32.71 29.20
C THR A 12 -15.47 32.68 29.21
N ARG A 13 -14.86 32.03 30.22
CA ARG A 13 -13.39 31.87 30.27
C ARG A 13 -12.89 30.95 29.16
N ALA A 14 -13.55 29.80 28.95
CA ALA A 14 -13.20 28.83 27.90
C ALA A 14 -13.34 29.44 26.50
N GLN A 15 -14.44 30.17 26.25
CA GLN A 15 -14.67 30.90 25.01
C GLN A 15 -13.53 31.87 24.72
N ARG A 16 -13.17 32.72 25.69
CA ARG A 16 -12.08 33.70 25.51
C ARG A 16 -10.76 33.00 25.22
N PHE A 17 -10.42 31.97 25.99
CA PHE A 17 -9.18 31.22 25.81
C PHE A 17 -9.09 30.58 24.41
N ALA A 18 -10.13 29.87 23.99
CA ALA A 18 -10.15 29.20 22.69
C ALA A 18 -10.08 30.22 21.53
N THR A 19 -10.82 31.32 21.64
CA THR A 19 -10.81 32.40 20.64
C THR A 19 -9.41 32.99 20.51
N GLU A 20 -8.78 33.37 21.63
CA GLU A 20 -7.42 33.91 21.61
C GLU A 20 -6.38 32.91 21.10
N ALA A 21 -6.50 31.62 21.46
CA ALA A 21 -5.56 30.58 21.04
C ALA A 21 -5.59 30.38 19.51
N HIS A 22 -6.79 30.28 18.92
CA HIS A 22 -6.95 30.12 17.48
C HIS A 22 -6.69 31.42 16.70
N GLU A 23 -6.97 32.60 17.26
CA GLU A 23 -6.61 33.89 16.65
C GLU A 23 -5.08 34.09 16.54
N ARG A 24 -4.31 33.64 17.55
CA ARG A 24 -2.84 33.76 17.54
C ARG A 24 -2.16 33.02 16.38
N ILE A 25 -2.81 32.00 15.84
CA ILE A 25 -2.32 31.22 14.69
C ILE A 25 -3.04 31.60 13.38
N ASP A 26 -3.85 32.68 13.39
CA ASP A 26 -4.73 33.10 12.28
C ASP A 26 -5.58 31.93 11.75
N HIS A 27 -6.15 31.11 12.66
CA HIS A 27 -6.94 29.95 12.27
C HIS A 27 -8.23 30.39 11.58
N ARG A 28 -8.44 29.89 10.36
CA ARG A 28 -9.61 30.18 9.53
C ARG A 28 -10.25 28.89 9.04
N ARG A 29 -11.56 28.94 8.84
CA ARG A 29 -12.32 27.89 8.17
C ARG A 29 -11.78 27.70 6.75
N LYS A 30 -11.45 26.46 6.41
CA LYS A 30 -10.83 26.09 5.13
C LYS A 30 -11.58 26.59 3.89
N TYR A 31 -12.91 26.69 3.95
CA TYR A 31 -13.75 27.00 2.79
C TYR A 31 -14.38 28.38 2.78
N SER A 32 -14.82 28.90 3.94
CA SER A 32 -15.46 30.22 4.04
C SER A 32 -14.47 31.35 4.34
N ASP A 33 -13.21 31.04 4.69
CA ASP A 33 -12.20 31.99 5.16
C ASP A 33 -12.62 32.77 6.43
N GLU A 34 -13.70 32.33 7.07
CA GLU A 34 -14.21 32.92 8.29
C GLU A 34 -13.33 32.56 9.50
N PRO A 35 -13.23 33.44 10.51
CA PRO A 35 -12.53 33.15 11.74
C PRO A 35 -12.99 31.83 12.39
N TYR A 36 -12.06 30.99 12.84
CA TYR A 36 -12.37 29.66 13.40
C TYR A 36 -13.31 29.73 14.63
N GLN A 37 -13.33 30.85 15.36
CA GLN A 37 -14.29 31.10 16.44
C GLN A 37 -15.76 30.86 16.07
N ILE A 38 -16.14 30.98 14.78
CA ILE A 38 -17.52 30.71 14.34
C ILE A 38 -17.84 29.21 14.53
N HIS A 39 -16.91 28.32 14.17
CA HIS A 39 -17.04 26.89 14.43
C HIS A 39 -17.25 26.60 15.91
N LEU A 40 -16.36 27.13 16.75
CA LEU A 40 -16.39 26.88 18.19
C LEU A 40 -17.71 27.36 18.80
N ALA A 41 -18.20 28.52 18.36
CA ALA A 41 -19.48 29.06 18.78
C ALA A 41 -20.66 28.17 18.37
N ASP A 42 -20.63 27.65 17.14
CA ASP A 42 -21.68 26.77 16.63
C ASP A 42 -21.71 25.42 17.34
N VAL A 43 -20.55 24.80 17.59
CA VAL A 43 -20.45 23.56 18.37
C VAL A 43 -20.93 23.77 19.80
N ALA A 44 -20.46 24.82 20.49
CA ALA A 44 -20.90 25.14 21.85
C ALA A 44 -22.41 25.42 21.92
N ARG A 45 -22.97 26.12 20.93
CA ARG A 45 -24.42 26.37 20.83
C ARG A 45 -25.22 25.08 20.60
N ILE A 46 -24.70 24.14 19.81
CA ILE A 46 -25.35 22.84 19.60
C ILE A 46 -25.34 22.03 20.91
N VAL A 47 -24.21 22.00 21.64
CA VAL A 47 -24.13 21.32 22.94
C VAL A 47 -25.07 21.94 23.97
N ALA A 48 -25.08 23.27 24.09
CA ALA A 48 -25.97 24.00 24.99
C ALA A 48 -27.47 23.81 24.68
N SER A 49 -27.82 23.31 23.49
CA SER A 49 -29.21 22.99 23.15
C SER A 49 -29.74 21.71 23.80
N VAL A 50 -28.87 20.86 24.36
CA VAL A 50 -29.23 19.58 24.97
C VAL A 50 -28.76 19.40 26.42
N THR A 51 -27.95 20.34 26.94
CA THR A 51 -27.46 20.30 28.32
C THR A 51 -27.21 21.70 28.89
N GLU A 52 -27.32 21.83 30.21
CA GLU A 52 -26.90 23.02 30.98
C GLU A 52 -25.54 22.80 31.68
N ASP A 53 -24.87 21.69 31.39
CA ASP A 53 -23.58 21.31 31.96
C ASP A 53 -22.45 22.25 31.46
N GLU A 54 -22.04 23.18 32.32
CA GLU A 54 -21.03 24.19 32.00
C GLU A 54 -19.69 23.60 31.57
N GLU A 55 -19.27 22.45 32.12
CA GLU A 55 -18.01 21.80 31.71
C GLU A 55 -18.10 21.25 30.29
N MET A 56 -19.26 20.72 29.88
CA MET A 56 -19.48 20.24 28.51
C MET A 56 -19.50 21.40 27.51
N ILE A 57 -20.12 22.52 27.88
CA ILE A 57 -20.16 23.72 27.03
C ILE A 57 -18.76 24.34 26.95
N ALA A 58 -18.00 24.37 28.04
CA ALA A 58 -16.61 24.79 28.04
C ALA A 58 -15.72 23.87 27.18
N ALA A 59 -15.87 22.54 27.32
CA ALA A 59 -15.16 21.58 26.48
C ALA A 59 -15.51 21.73 24.99
N ALA A 60 -16.75 22.08 24.65
CA ALA A 60 -17.15 22.38 23.28
C ALA A 60 -16.42 23.61 22.69
N TRP A 61 -16.15 24.64 23.50
CA TRP A 61 -15.28 25.74 23.08
C TRP A 61 -13.82 25.33 22.91
N LEU A 62 -13.35 24.37 23.71
CA LEU A 62 -11.93 23.99 23.81
C LEU A 62 -11.54 22.76 22.97
N HIS A 63 -12.49 22.11 22.30
CA HIS A 63 -12.30 20.75 21.77
C HIS A 63 -11.12 20.61 20.79
N ASP A 64 -10.85 21.63 19.98
CA ASP A 64 -9.76 21.63 18.99
C ASP A 64 -8.48 22.31 19.50
N VAL A 65 -8.50 22.88 20.70
CA VAL A 65 -7.41 23.74 21.17
C VAL A 65 -6.12 22.95 21.37
N VAL A 66 -6.20 21.70 21.82
CA VAL A 66 -5.03 20.82 21.97
C VAL A 66 -4.57 20.25 20.63
N GLU A 67 -5.49 20.10 19.66
CA GLU A 67 -5.15 19.58 18.33
C GLU A 67 -4.43 20.62 17.47
N ASP A 68 -4.95 21.86 17.45
CA ASP A 68 -4.55 22.88 16.47
C ASP A 68 -3.64 23.98 17.03
N THR A 69 -3.53 24.10 18.35
CA THR A 69 -2.77 25.18 19.00
C THR A 69 -1.61 24.64 19.85
N GLN A 70 -0.87 25.53 20.52
CA GLN A 70 0.24 25.14 21.40
C GLN A 70 -0.19 24.77 22.83
N ALA A 71 -1.47 24.89 23.16
CA ALA A 71 -1.97 24.59 24.50
C ALA A 71 -1.92 23.08 24.79
N THR A 72 -1.63 22.71 26.03
CA THR A 72 -1.58 21.30 26.45
C THR A 72 -2.75 20.94 27.36
N LEU A 73 -2.96 19.64 27.60
CA LEU A 73 -3.96 19.17 28.57
C LEU A 73 -3.65 19.67 29.99
N GLU A 74 -2.38 19.82 30.35
CA GLU A 74 -1.97 20.40 31.63
C GLU A 74 -2.35 21.88 31.75
N ASP A 75 -2.23 22.66 30.66
CA ASP A 75 -2.70 24.04 30.64
C ASP A 75 -4.22 24.11 30.89
N LEU A 76 -4.98 23.23 30.23
CA LEU A 76 -6.43 23.17 30.39
C LEU A 76 -6.86 22.70 31.78
N GLU A 77 -6.14 21.73 32.37
CA GLU A 77 -6.41 21.28 33.73
C GLU A 77 -6.14 22.40 34.75
N GLY A 78 -5.05 23.15 34.58
CA GLY A 78 -4.71 24.27 35.45
C GLY A 78 -5.71 25.43 35.37
N GLU A 79 -6.23 25.72 34.17
CA GLU A 79 -7.16 26.83 33.96
C GLU A 79 -8.62 26.45 34.25
N PHE A 80 -9.08 25.30 33.75
CA PHE A 80 -10.51 24.93 33.72
C PHE A 80 -10.86 23.75 34.62
N GLY A 81 -9.85 23.08 35.19
CA GLY A 81 -10.01 21.92 36.07
C GLY A 81 -10.02 20.58 35.34
N ALA A 82 -9.79 19.52 36.10
CA ALA A 82 -9.63 18.15 35.59
C ALA A 82 -10.86 17.63 34.83
N GLY A 83 -12.07 18.08 35.17
CA GLY A 83 -13.31 17.69 34.48
C GLY A 83 -13.32 18.13 33.02
N VAL A 84 -12.98 19.40 32.75
CA VAL A 84 -12.90 19.96 31.39
C VAL A 84 -11.72 19.35 30.62
N ALA A 85 -10.55 19.22 31.26
CA ALA A 85 -9.39 18.60 30.63
C ALA A 85 -9.65 17.16 30.18
N ALA A 86 -10.32 16.34 31.02
CA ALA A 86 -10.69 14.97 30.66
C ALA A 86 -11.73 14.90 29.53
N LEU A 87 -12.62 15.89 29.44
CA LEU A 87 -13.55 15.98 28.31
C LEU A 87 -12.81 16.29 27.00
N VAL A 88 -11.88 17.26 27.03
CA VAL A 88 -11.08 17.65 25.86
C VAL A 88 -10.16 16.52 25.44
N GLU A 89 -9.49 15.83 26.37
CA GLU A 89 -8.69 14.64 26.08
C GLU A 89 -9.50 13.58 25.32
N GLY A 90 -10.76 13.34 25.72
CA GLY A 90 -11.65 12.41 25.03
C GLY A 90 -12.13 12.87 23.66
N LEU A 91 -11.92 14.14 23.30
CA LEU A 91 -12.28 14.75 22.02
C LEU A 91 -11.10 14.82 21.04
N THR A 92 -9.88 14.94 21.56
CA THR A 92 -8.62 15.02 20.82
C THR A 92 -8.28 13.71 20.08
N ASP A 93 -8.02 13.79 18.78
CA ASP A 93 -7.45 12.70 17.99
C ASP A 93 -6.06 12.31 18.54
N VAL A 94 -5.83 11.01 18.77
CA VAL A 94 -4.60 10.49 19.40
C VAL A 94 -3.62 9.91 18.39
N SER A 95 -4.05 9.75 17.14
CA SER A 95 -3.22 9.21 16.07
C SER A 95 -2.12 10.19 15.63
N ARG A 96 -0.96 9.64 15.28
CA ARG A 96 0.22 10.38 14.80
C ARG A 96 0.44 10.13 13.31
N PRO A 97 1.09 11.06 12.58
CA PRO A 97 1.41 10.85 11.16
C PRO A 97 2.19 9.54 10.87
N GLY A 98 2.95 9.04 11.84
CA GLY A 98 3.71 7.79 11.76
C GLY A 98 2.91 6.51 12.02
N ASP A 99 1.66 6.58 12.49
CA ASP A 99 0.86 5.41 12.89
C ASP A 99 0.26 4.62 11.73
N GLY A 100 0.51 5.05 10.48
CA GLY A 100 0.09 4.35 9.28
C GLY A 100 -0.68 5.27 8.32
N ASN A 101 -1.42 4.65 7.39
CA ASN A 101 -2.25 5.38 6.43
C ASN A 101 -3.46 6.06 7.12
N ARG A 102 -4.21 6.88 6.37
CA ARG A 102 -5.35 7.64 6.91
C ARG A 102 -6.41 6.74 7.57
N ALA A 103 -6.69 5.57 6.99
CA ALA A 103 -7.67 4.62 7.52
C ALA A 103 -7.24 4.06 8.89
N VAL A 104 -5.97 3.65 9.02
CA VAL A 104 -5.42 3.17 10.30
C VAL A 104 -5.49 4.26 11.37
N ARG A 105 -5.09 5.48 11.02
CA ARG A 105 -5.18 6.63 11.94
C ARG A 105 -6.60 6.89 12.41
N LYS A 106 -7.57 6.92 11.48
CA LYS A 106 -8.99 7.09 11.83
C LYS A 106 -9.59 5.92 12.60
N ALA A 107 -9.07 4.70 12.43
CA ALA A 107 -9.45 3.56 13.27
C ALA A 107 -8.95 3.70 14.72
N ILE A 108 -7.73 4.23 14.91
CA ILE A 108 -7.18 4.57 16.23
C ILE A 108 -8.04 5.65 16.90
N ASP A 109 -8.30 6.75 16.20
CA ASP A 109 -9.11 7.86 16.72
C ASP A 109 -10.56 7.43 17.02
N ARG A 110 -11.13 6.54 16.20
CA ARG A 110 -12.44 5.94 16.47
C ARG A 110 -12.43 5.09 17.73
N ARG A 111 -11.38 4.30 17.98
CA ARG A 111 -11.26 3.50 19.21
C ARG A 111 -11.16 4.41 20.45
N HIS A 112 -10.41 5.50 20.34
CA HIS A 112 -10.33 6.53 21.39
C HIS A 112 -11.70 7.15 21.67
N SER A 113 -12.39 7.62 20.62
CA SER A 113 -13.77 8.14 20.70
C SER A 113 -14.76 7.12 21.29
N ALA A 114 -14.57 5.83 21.03
CA ALA A 114 -15.40 4.76 21.58
C ALA A 114 -15.23 4.61 23.10
N ALA A 115 -14.01 4.81 23.61
CA ALA A 115 -13.69 4.76 25.03
C ALA A 115 -14.05 6.06 25.78
N ALA A 116 -14.26 7.17 25.07
CA ALA A 116 -14.61 8.46 25.64
C ALA A 116 -15.93 8.43 26.44
N SER A 117 -16.07 9.36 27.38
CA SER A 117 -17.27 9.46 28.21
C SER A 117 -18.51 9.84 27.38
N PRO A 118 -19.74 9.48 27.81
CA PRO A 118 -21.00 9.96 27.20
C PRO A 118 -21.06 11.49 26.99
N ARG A 119 -20.49 12.25 27.93
CA ARG A 119 -20.38 13.71 27.87
C ARG A 119 -19.49 14.14 26.70
N ALA A 120 -18.29 13.58 26.57
CA ALA A 120 -17.39 13.86 25.44
C ALA A 120 -18.00 13.43 24.10
N LYS A 121 -18.62 12.23 24.03
CA LYS A 121 -19.32 11.76 22.82
C LYS A 121 -20.43 12.72 22.37
N THR A 122 -21.12 13.37 23.31
CA THR A 122 -22.14 14.39 23.02
C THR A 122 -21.54 15.62 22.34
N VAL A 123 -20.36 16.06 22.79
CA VAL A 123 -19.64 17.18 22.16
C VAL A 123 -19.12 16.78 20.77
N LYS A 124 -18.56 15.57 20.61
CA LYS A 124 -18.13 15.06 19.28
C LYS A 124 -19.30 14.96 18.29
N LEU A 125 -20.51 14.62 18.74
CA LEU A 125 -21.71 14.64 17.89
C LEU A 125 -22.06 16.05 17.40
N ALA A 126 -21.90 17.06 18.25
CA ALA A 126 -22.15 18.46 17.90
C ALA A 126 -21.14 18.95 16.85
N ASP A 127 -19.85 18.64 17.06
CA ASP A 127 -18.77 18.90 16.10
C ASP A 127 -19.06 18.27 14.73
N LEU A 128 -19.36 16.96 14.69
CA LEU A 128 -19.70 16.27 13.45
C LEU A 128 -20.91 16.88 12.72
N ILE A 129 -21.92 17.37 13.44
CA ILE A 129 -23.09 18.03 12.83
C ILE A 129 -22.67 19.30 12.10
N ASP A 130 -21.84 20.13 12.75
CA ASP A 130 -21.39 21.40 12.21
C ASP A 130 -20.48 21.21 11.00
N ASN A 131 -19.44 20.38 11.17
CA ASN A 131 -18.46 20.07 10.11
C ASN A 131 -19.12 19.41 8.88
N CYS A 132 -20.10 18.52 9.07
CA CYS A 132 -20.80 17.88 7.95
C CYS A 132 -21.53 18.87 7.05
N GLN A 133 -22.13 19.91 7.64
CA GLN A 133 -22.89 20.92 6.90
C GLN A 133 -21.96 21.81 6.06
N ASP A 134 -20.85 22.25 6.66
CA ASP A 134 -19.85 23.09 5.99
C ASP A 134 -19.14 22.33 4.86
N ILE A 135 -18.58 21.15 5.15
CA ILE A 135 -17.80 20.36 4.19
C ILE A 135 -18.64 19.98 2.97
N THR A 136 -19.86 19.48 3.18
CA THR A 136 -20.72 19.03 2.08
C THR A 136 -21.17 20.21 1.20
N GLY A 137 -21.23 21.43 1.75
CA GLY A 137 -21.56 22.63 0.99
C GLY A 137 -20.46 23.09 0.04
N ASN A 138 -19.20 22.88 0.43
CA ASN A 138 -18.06 23.55 -0.17
C ASN A 138 -17.06 22.62 -0.87
N ASP A 139 -16.93 21.36 -0.46
CA ASP A 139 -15.99 20.39 -1.06
C ASP A 139 -16.66 19.02 -1.27
N PRO A 140 -17.40 18.83 -2.39
CA PRO A 140 -18.08 17.57 -2.69
C PRO A 140 -17.13 16.36 -2.84
N GLY A 141 -15.86 16.59 -3.16
CA GLY A 141 -14.85 15.54 -3.28
C GLY A 141 -14.46 15.01 -1.90
N PHE A 142 -14.02 15.89 -1.02
CA PHE A 142 -13.67 15.55 0.36
C PHE A 142 -14.89 15.11 1.18
N ALA A 143 -16.08 15.67 0.91
CA ALA A 143 -17.31 15.30 1.60
C ALA A 143 -17.63 13.80 1.51
N ARG A 144 -17.28 13.12 0.41
CA ARG A 144 -17.47 11.66 0.30
C ARG A 144 -16.62 10.90 1.33
N VAL A 145 -15.38 11.34 1.53
CA VAL A 145 -14.45 10.74 2.50
C VAL A 145 -14.93 11.05 3.93
N PHE A 146 -15.23 12.31 4.21
CA PHE A 146 -15.72 12.73 5.51
C PHE A 146 -17.02 12.03 5.92
N LEU A 147 -17.98 11.84 4.99
CA LEU A 147 -19.24 11.15 5.28
C LEU A 147 -19.04 9.66 5.61
N ALA A 148 -18.04 9.00 5.00
CA ALA A 148 -17.67 7.64 5.38
C ALA A 148 -17.05 7.61 6.79
N GLU A 149 -16.15 8.54 7.10
CA GLU A 149 -15.53 8.69 8.42
C GLU A 149 -16.58 9.00 9.51
N MET A 150 -17.51 9.91 9.23
CA MET A 150 -18.62 10.26 10.10
C MET A 150 -19.53 9.06 10.36
N ALA A 151 -19.83 8.24 9.34
CA ALA A 151 -20.64 7.04 9.50
C ALA A 151 -19.99 6.06 10.50
N SER A 152 -18.69 5.82 10.35
CA SER A 152 -17.92 4.94 11.24
C SER A 152 -17.87 5.46 12.68
N LEU A 153 -17.70 6.79 12.88
CA LEU A 153 -17.74 7.38 14.22
C LEU A 153 -19.13 7.26 14.85
N LEU A 154 -20.21 7.46 14.09
CA LEU A 154 -21.58 7.34 14.62
C LEU A 154 -21.90 5.94 15.18
N GLU A 155 -21.19 4.89 14.79
CA GLU A 155 -21.37 3.56 15.39
C GLU A 155 -20.91 3.47 16.85
N VAL A 156 -19.97 4.34 17.28
CA VAL A 156 -19.38 4.29 18.63
C VAL A 156 -19.84 5.44 19.53
N LEU A 157 -20.55 6.41 18.94
CA LEU A 157 -21.07 7.60 19.64
C LEU A 157 -22.51 7.43 20.16
N GLU A 158 -23.10 6.24 20.07
CA GLU A 158 -24.49 5.95 20.51
C GLU A 158 -24.77 6.29 21.98
N GLN A 159 -23.72 6.32 22.82
CA GLN A 159 -23.82 6.65 24.24
C GLN A 159 -23.89 8.16 24.51
N GLY A 160 -23.70 9.02 23.51
CA GLY A 160 -23.91 10.46 23.64
C GLY A 160 -25.38 10.84 23.75
N ASP A 161 -25.68 12.14 23.74
CA ASP A 161 -27.06 12.62 23.79
C ASP A 161 -27.90 12.06 22.62
N ARG A 162 -29.09 11.56 22.94
CA ARG A 162 -29.97 10.86 22.01
C ARG A 162 -30.54 11.80 20.93
N GLU A 163 -30.78 13.06 21.25
CA GLU A 163 -31.29 14.04 20.29
C GLU A 163 -30.18 14.41 19.29
N LEU A 164 -28.98 14.75 19.79
CA LEU A 164 -27.84 15.04 18.93
C LEU A 164 -27.45 13.84 18.08
N TYR A 165 -27.49 12.62 18.63
CA TYR A 165 -27.23 11.40 17.86
C TYR A 165 -28.21 11.26 16.68
N ARG A 166 -29.51 11.45 16.92
CA ARG A 166 -30.52 11.41 15.86
C ARG A 166 -30.30 12.51 14.84
N ARG A 167 -29.98 13.72 15.30
CA ARG A 167 -29.70 14.87 14.44
C ARG A 167 -28.46 14.64 13.59
N ALA A 168 -27.38 14.08 14.14
CA ALA A 168 -26.17 13.75 13.41
C ALA A 168 -26.43 12.70 12.32
N ARG A 169 -27.17 11.62 12.63
CA ARG A 169 -27.59 10.63 11.63
C ARG A 169 -28.45 11.23 10.53
N LYS A 170 -29.37 12.15 10.87
CA LYS A 170 -30.21 12.85 9.89
C LYS A 170 -29.38 13.78 9.00
N THR A 171 -28.44 14.53 9.59
CA THR A 171 -27.52 15.40 8.84
C THR A 171 -26.65 14.58 7.89
N HIS A 172 -26.09 13.47 8.36
CA HIS A 172 -25.34 12.51 7.54
C HIS A 172 -26.16 12.00 6.37
N ALA A 173 -27.36 11.47 6.61
CA ALA A 173 -28.25 10.97 5.57
C ALA A 173 -28.60 12.04 4.52
N LYS A 174 -28.94 13.26 4.97
CA LYS A 174 -29.25 14.39 4.07
C LYS A 174 -28.05 14.80 3.22
N CYS A 175 -26.85 14.74 3.77
CA CYS A 175 -25.62 15.05 3.03
C CYS A 175 -25.27 13.96 2.02
N CYS A 176 -25.48 12.69 2.36
CA CYS A 176 -25.37 11.57 1.42
C CYS A 176 -26.35 11.70 0.25
N GLU A 177 -27.62 12.02 0.54
CA GLU A 177 -28.66 12.27 -0.48
C GLU A 177 -28.25 13.39 -1.43
N ARG A 178 -27.79 14.53 -0.89
CA ARG A 178 -27.32 15.67 -1.69
C ARG A 178 -26.17 15.32 -2.66
N LEU A 179 -25.35 14.34 -2.31
CA LEU A 179 -24.21 13.89 -3.14
C LEU A 179 -24.52 12.67 -4.03
N GLY A 180 -25.76 12.18 -4.01
CA GLY A 180 -26.17 10.98 -4.77
C GLY A 180 -25.50 9.70 -4.27
N LEU A 181 -25.25 9.58 -2.96
CA LEU A 181 -24.63 8.40 -2.33
C LEU A 181 -25.66 7.37 -1.84
N GLU A 182 -26.89 7.44 -2.29
CA GLU A 182 -27.99 6.56 -1.90
C GLU A 182 -27.72 5.10 -2.30
N GLY A 183 -27.74 4.19 -1.32
CA GLY A 183 -27.57 2.74 -1.55
C GLY A 183 -26.17 2.16 -1.31
N LEU A 184 -25.15 3.00 -1.06
CA LEU A 184 -23.81 2.54 -0.65
C LEU A 184 -23.69 2.20 0.85
N ILE A 185 -24.76 2.39 1.63
CA ILE A 185 -24.74 2.30 3.11
C ILE A 185 -25.11 0.88 3.62
N HIS A 186 -25.39 -0.07 2.73
CA HIS A 186 -25.58 -1.49 3.07
C HIS A 186 -24.81 -2.47 2.17
N ALA A 187 -23.83 -2.00 1.41
CA ALA A 187 -22.83 -2.93 0.86
C ALA A 187 -22.01 -3.44 2.05
N ASP A 188 -21.87 -4.76 2.14
CA ASP A 188 -21.15 -5.49 3.18
C ASP A 188 -20.04 -4.67 3.83
N ARG A 189 -20.07 -4.59 5.16
CA ARG A 189 -18.95 -4.10 5.98
C ARG A 189 -17.67 -4.65 5.37
N PRO A 190 -16.74 -3.82 4.87
CA PRO A 190 -15.39 -4.26 4.79
C PRO A 190 -14.93 -4.37 6.25
N ASP A 191 -14.75 -5.61 6.72
CA ASP A 191 -14.05 -5.90 7.95
C ASP A 191 -12.73 -5.10 7.98
N VAL A 192 -12.24 -4.65 9.14
CA VAL A 192 -11.00 -3.86 9.23
C VAL A 192 -9.81 -4.64 8.64
N THR A 193 -9.91 -5.97 8.62
CA THR A 193 -9.06 -6.88 7.83
C THR A 193 -9.13 -6.59 6.34
N THR A 194 -10.30 -6.41 5.74
CA THR A 194 -10.49 -6.09 4.31
C THR A 194 -10.05 -4.67 3.93
N GLU A 195 -10.08 -3.65 4.81
CA GLU A 195 -9.51 -2.32 4.48
C GLU A 195 -7.97 -2.33 4.53
N LEU A 196 -7.37 -3.02 5.50
CA LEU A 196 -5.92 -3.29 5.52
C LEU A 196 -5.53 -4.16 4.32
N GLU A 197 -6.31 -5.18 4.00
CA GLU A 197 -6.10 -6.02 2.81
C GLU A 197 -6.28 -5.21 1.53
N HIS A 198 -7.29 -4.34 1.40
CA HIS A 198 -7.47 -3.51 0.21
C HIS A 198 -6.39 -2.43 0.08
N SER A 199 -5.96 -1.80 1.17
CA SER A 199 -4.85 -0.84 1.15
C SER A 199 -3.52 -1.53 0.86
N GLU A 200 -3.27 -2.72 1.40
CA GLU A 200 -2.07 -3.51 1.12
C GLU A 200 -2.10 -4.10 -0.29
N GLN A 201 -3.24 -4.61 -0.77
CA GLN A 201 -3.43 -5.03 -2.17
C GLN A 201 -3.28 -3.85 -3.12
N HIS A 202 -3.68 -2.65 -2.71
CA HIS A 202 -3.47 -1.42 -3.47
C HIS A 202 -1.98 -1.04 -3.48
N VAL A 203 -1.28 -1.09 -2.35
CA VAL A 203 0.18 -0.86 -2.28
C VAL A 203 0.95 -1.92 -3.06
N SER A 204 0.53 -3.19 -2.99
CA SER A 204 1.11 -4.29 -3.76
C SER A 204 0.86 -4.11 -5.25
N ARG A 205 -0.35 -3.71 -5.66
CA ARG A 205 -0.64 -3.34 -7.07
C ARG A 205 0.18 -2.15 -7.53
N LEU A 206 0.23 -1.07 -6.75
CA LEU A 206 1.08 0.08 -7.03
C LEU A 206 2.55 -0.33 -7.16
N PHE A 207 3.05 -1.25 -6.32
CA PHE A 207 4.42 -1.72 -6.38
C PHE A 207 4.70 -2.60 -7.61
N VAL A 208 3.74 -3.45 -8.00
CA VAL A 208 3.85 -4.30 -9.21
C VAL A 208 3.70 -3.48 -10.49
N GLU A 209 2.87 -2.44 -10.48
CA GLU A 209 2.56 -1.59 -11.64
C GLU A 209 3.49 -0.37 -11.78
N ALA A 210 4.21 0.04 -10.72
CA ALA A 210 5.13 1.19 -10.76
C ALA A 210 6.35 0.96 -11.67
N PHE A 211 6.78 -0.30 -11.83
CA PHE A 211 7.93 -0.65 -12.65
C PHE A 211 7.48 -1.33 -13.94
N THR A 212 7.75 -0.67 -15.06
CA THR A 212 7.36 -1.14 -16.39
C THR A 212 8.58 -1.52 -17.21
N ALA A 213 8.36 -2.35 -18.23
CA ALA A 213 9.39 -2.73 -19.19
C ALA A 213 10.10 -1.51 -19.80
N GLY A 214 9.34 -0.43 -20.10
CA GLY A 214 9.87 0.81 -20.65
C GLY A 214 10.83 1.56 -19.73
N HIS A 215 10.74 1.39 -18.40
CA HIS A 215 11.64 2.06 -17.45
C HIS A 215 13.04 1.45 -17.40
N ILE A 216 13.17 0.18 -17.80
CA ILE A 216 14.43 -0.57 -17.69
C ILE A 216 15.03 -0.97 -19.04
N ALA A 217 14.24 -0.95 -20.12
CA ALA A 217 14.70 -1.41 -21.43
C ALA A 217 15.86 -0.58 -21.97
N ALA A 218 16.91 -1.27 -22.42
CA ALA A 218 17.97 -0.64 -23.19
C ALA A 218 17.46 -0.25 -24.59
N PRO A 219 17.93 0.85 -25.19
CA PRO A 219 17.52 1.23 -26.53
C PRO A 219 17.87 0.16 -27.57
N LEU A 220 16.89 -0.25 -28.38
CA LEU A 220 17.12 -1.15 -29.51
C LEU A 220 17.71 -0.35 -30.67
N ARG A 221 19.04 -0.36 -30.77
CA ARG A 221 19.73 0.21 -31.94
C ARG A 221 19.29 -0.52 -33.20
N SER A 222 18.94 0.22 -34.24
CA SER A 222 18.43 -0.37 -35.48
C SER A 222 19.13 0.16 -36.73
N PHE A 223 19.13 -0.67 -37.78
CA PHE A 223 19.78 -0.39 -39.06
C PHE A 223 18.83 -0.68 -40.23
N ASP A 224 19.01 0.00 -41.35
CA ASP A 224 18.15 -0.23 -42.51
C ASP A 224 18.45 -1.58 -43.16
N ALA A 225 17.41 -2.30 -43.58
CA ALA A 225 17.52 -3.66 -44.10
C ALA A 225 18.45 -3.80 -45.31
N VAL A 226 18.67 -2.72 -46.06
CA VAL A 226 19.53 -2.71 -47.26
C VAL A 226 21.02 -2.55 -46.94
N ARG A 227 21.38 -2.30 -45.68
CA ARG A 227 22.79 -2.16 -45.28
C ARG A 227 23.52 -3.49 -45.33
N ASP A 228 24.83 -3.42 -45.53
CA ASP A 228 25.72 -4.57 -45.59
C ASP A 228 25.82 -5.26 -44.22
N ALA A 229 25.65 -6.58 -44.21
CA ALA A 229 25.61 -7.34 -42.97
C ALA A 229 26.98 -7.45 -42.28
N ALA A 230 28.09 -7.46 -43.02
CA ALA A 230 29.43 -7.49 -42.45
C ALA A 230 29.77 -6.15 -41.77
N GLU A 231 29.37 -5.03 -42.38
CA GLU A 231 29.50 -3.70 -41.78
C GLU A 231 28.74 -3.64 -40.44
N ILE A 232 27.50 -4.12 -40.40
CA ILE A 232 26.71 -4.12 -39.15
C ILE A 232 27.30 -5.07 -38.11
N ALA A 233 27.80 -6.25 -38.49
CA ALA A 233 28.47 -7.15 -37.56
C ALA A 233 29.70 -6.47 -36.90
N SER A 234 30.49 -5.73 -37.67
CA SER A 234 31.62 -4.96 -37.13
C SER A 234 31.17 -3.86 -36.16
N ILE A 235 30.10 -3.14 -36.47
CA ILE A 235 29.53 -2.11 -35.56
C ILE A 235 29.00 -2.78 -34.28
N MET A 236 28.35 -3.93 -34.40
CA MET A 236 27.86 -4.69 -33.25
C MET A 236 29.02 -5.14 -32.36
N ASP A 237 30.14 -5.61 -32.93
CA ASP A 237 31.34 -5.99 -32.16
C ASP A 237 32.00 -4.77 -31.49
N GLU A 238 32.14 -3.65 -32.20
CA GLU A 238 32.76 -2.43 -31.67
C GLU A 238 31.96 -1.83 -30.51
N VAL A 239 30.63 -1.83 -30.62
CA VAL A 239 29.72 -1.25 -29.63
C VAL A 239 29.35 -2.28 -28.53
N GLY A 240 29.62 -3.57 -28.74
CA GLY A 240 29.24 -4.64 -27.83
C GLY A 240 27.73 -4.93 -27.84
N LEU A 241 27.12 -4.96 -29.02
CA LEU A 241 25.69 -5.26 -29.20
C LEU A 241 25.50 -6.74 -29.56
N ASP A 242 24.79 -7.48 -28.70
CA ASP A 242 24.38 -8.85 -29.02
C ASP A 242 23.19 -8.89 -29.98
N VAL A 243 22.38 -7.82 -29.99
CA VAL A 243 21.14 -7.71 -30.77
C VAL A 243 20.95 -6.31 -31.36
N ALA A 244 20.41 -6.26 -32.57
CA ALA A 244 20.09 -5.00 -33.25
C ALA A 244 18.75 -5.11 -34.02
N GLY A 245 17.98 -4.03 -34.07
CA GLY A 245 16.76 -3.96 -34.87
C GLY A 245 17.04 -3.80 -36.37
N VAL A 246 16.14 -4.30 -37.22
CA VAL A 246 16.20 -4.14 -38.67
C VAL A 246 15.00 -3.34 -39.15
N ARG A 247 15.26 -2.21 -39.82
CA ARG A 247 14.23 -1.32 -40.36
C ARG A 247 13.89 -1.63 -41.81
N LYS A 248 12.60 -1.77 -42.11
CA LYS A 248 12.05 -1.86 -43.46
C LYS A 248 11.03 -0.74 -43.63
N ALA A 249 11.20 0.09 -44.67
CA ALA A 249 10.36 1.26 -44.92
C ALA A 249 10.21 2.21 -43.71
N GLY A 250 11.29 2.39 -42.93
CA GLY A 250 11.32 3.30 -41.79
C GLY A 250 10.90 2.70 -40.44
N ALA A 251 10.22 1.55 -40.43
CA ALA A 251 9.76 0.87 -39.21
C ALA A 251 10.64 -0.34 -38.87
N VAL A 252 10.83 -0.62 -37.58
CA VAL A 252 11.55 -1.82 -37.11
C VAL A 252 10.68 -3.06 -37.35
N ALA A 253 11.07 -3.88 -38.33
CA ALA A 253 10.30 -5.03 -38.80
C ALA A 253 10.85 -6.38 -38.29
N GLY A 254 12.02 -6.38 -37.66
CA GLY A 254 12.69 -7.56 -37.15
C GLY A 254 13.97 -7.21 -36.41
N TYR A 255 14.79 -8.21 -36.13
CA TYR A 255 16.06 -8.04 -35.42
C TYR A 255 17.14 -8.99 -35.94
N LEU A 256 18.40 -8.64 -35.68
CA LEU A 256 19.59 -9.44 -35.93
C LEU A 256 20.20 -9.83 -34.59
N ARG A 257 20.66 -11.06 -34.50
CA ARG A 257 21.57 -11.46 -33.41
C ARG A 257 22.98 -11.50 -33.96
N ARG A 258 23.96 -11.16 -33.12
CA ARG A 258 25.37 -11.22 -33.50
C ARG A 258 25.80 -12.63 -33.93
N GLU A 259 25.23 -13.65 -33.29
CA GLU A 259 25.44 -15.07 -33.61
C GLU A 259 25.00 -15.45 -35.03
N ASP A 260 23.92 -14.85 -35.55
CA ASP A 260 23.40 -15.13 -36.89
C ASP A 260 24.32 -14.61 -37.99
N LEU A 261 25.14 -13.61 -37.66
CA LEU A 261 26.14 -13.02 -38.53
C LEU A 261 27.51 -13.71 -38.36
N GLY A 262 27.53 -15.00 -38.02
CA GLY A 262 28.75 -15.80 -37.93
C GLY A 262 29.57 -15.59 -36.66
N GLY A 263 29.01 -14.93 -35.64
CA GLY A 263 29.69 -14.71 -34.37
C GLY A 263 29.51 -15.91 -33.44
N ASP A 264 30.41 -16.89 -33.45
CA ASP A 264 30.46 -17.83 -32.34
C ASP A 264 31.32 -17.27 -31.21
N ARG A 265 30.83 -17.48 -29.98
CA ARG A 265 31.41 -16.96 -28.75
C ARG A 265 32.86 -17.42 -28.64
N ALA A 266 33.79 -16.48 -28.67
CA ALA A 266 35.20 -16.66 -28.28
C ALA A 266 35.38 -17.01 -26.78
N ARG A 267 34.41 -17.70 -26.15
CA ARG A 267 34.47 -18.13 -24.74
C ARG A 267 34.54 -19.63 -24.53
N GLU A 268 34.23 -20.49 -25.50
CA GLU A 268 34.33 -21.96 -25.31
C GLU A 268 34.79 -22.74 -26.56
N GLY A 269 36.02 -22.46 -27.03
CA GLY A 269 36.90 -23.48 -27.64
C GLY A 269 36.43 -24.28 -28.86
N HIS A 270 35.36 -23.90 -29.58
CA HIS A 270 34.92 -24.55 -30.81
C HIS A 270 35.45 -23.83 -32.05
N ALA A 271 35.89 -24.61 -33.05
CA ALA A 271 36.81 -24.18 -34.11
C ALA A 271 36.14 -23.61 -35.38
N ASP A 272 34.83 -23.39 -35.38
CA ASP A 272 34.09 -22.89 -36.56
C ASP A 272 33.59 -21.46 -36.30
N THR A 273 34.51 -20.48 -36.37
CA THR A 273 34.17 -19.05 -36.38
C THR A 273 34.20 -18.54 -37.81
N VAL A 274 33.08 -18.00 -38.29
CA VAL A 274 33.01 -17.34 -39.59
C VAL A 274 33.60 -15.95 -39.43
N ALA A 275 34.65 -15.63 -40.20
CA ALA A 275 35.25 -14.29 -40.15
C ALA A 275 34.22 -13.26 -40.65
N VAL A 276 34.21 -12.05 -40.08
CA VAL A 276 33.31 -10.96 -40.50
C VAL A 276 33.39 -10.69 -42.02
N ALA A 277 34.54 -10.96 -42.64
CA ALA A 277 34.78 -10.83 -44.07
C ALA A 277 33.99 -11.82 -44.95
N ASP A 278 33.49 -12.92 -44.39
CA ASP A 278 32.76 -13.97 -45.11
C ASP A 278 31.24 -13.83 -44.99
N ILE A 279 30.74 -12.80 -44.28
CA ILE A 279 29.32 -12.50 -44.18
C ILE A 279 28.86 -11.88 -45.50
N VAL A 280 27.96 -12.57 -46.21
CA VAL A 280 27.42 -12.14 -47.49
C VAL A 280 25.97 -11.71 -47.35
N GLY A 281 25.59 -10.63 -48.04
CA GLY A 281 24.20 -10.16 -48.14
C GLY A 281 23.90 -8.97 -47.24
N THR A 282 22.62 -8.64 -47.16
CA THR A 282 22.15 -7.47 -46.43
C THR A 282 21.62 -7.83 -45.05
N CYS A 283 21.51 -6.84 -44.17
CA CYS A 283 20.85 -6.98 -42.86
C CYS A 283 19.45 -7.57 -42.97
N GLY A 284 18.72 -7.24 -44.04
CA GLY A 284 17.37 -7.73 -44.29
C GLY A 284 17.29 -9.22 -44.60
N ASP A 285 18.35 -9.79 -45.17
CA ASP A 285 18.44 -11.21 -45.53
C ASP A 285 18.67 -12.08 -44.30
N HIS A 286 19.39 -11.55 -43.31
CA HIS A 286 19.70 -12.22 -42.05
C HIS A 286 18.71 -11.89 -40.91
N ALA A 287 17.75 -10.99 -41.17
CA ALA A 287 16.81 -10.51 -40.16
C ALA A 287 15.84 -11.61 -39.70
N ARG A 288 15.73 -11.78 -38.37
CA ARG A 288 14.69 -12.58 -37.73
C ARG A 288 13.41 -11.76 -37.54
N ALA A 289 12.27 -12.40 -37.74
CA ALA A 289 10.99 -11.84 -37.36
C ALA A 289 10.79 -11.93 -35.85
N PHE A 290 10.04 -10.98 -35.27
CA PHE A 290 9.61 -11.07 -33.89
C PHE A 290 8.63 -12.23 -33.70
N SER A 291 8.84 -13.06 -32.69
CA SER A 291 7.92 -14.15 -32.36
C SER A 291 6.70 -13.63 -31.58
N ALA A 292 5.57 -14.32 -31.71
CA ALA A 292 4.36 -13.99 -30.95
C ALA A 292 4.65 -14.11 -29.43
N GLY A 293 4.43 -13.02 -28.68
CA GLY A 293 4.73 -12.95 -27.25
C GLY A 293 6.18 -12.60 -26.89
N GLN A 294 7.06 -12.34 -27.87
CA GLN A 294 8.42 -11.86 -27.63
C GLN A 294 8.51 -10.34 -27.49
N VAL A 295 7.47 -9.63 -27.92
CA VAL A 295 7.34 -8.18 -27.86
C VAL A 295 6.29 -7.82 -26.82
N VAL A 296 6.66 -6.98 -25.86
CA VAL A 296 5.76 -6.42 -24.85
C VAL A 296 5.58 -4.91 -25.07
N GLY A 297 4.50 -4.34 -24.56
CA GLY A 297 4.31 -2.89 -24.56
C GLY A 297 5.23 -2.19 -23.54
N GLY A 298 5.56 -0.93 -23.77
CA GLY A 298 6.29 -0.09 -22.80
C GLY A 298 5.70 -0.16 -21.38
N PRO A 299 4.37 -0.08 -21.21
CA PRO A 299 3.71 -0.21 -19.89
C PRO A 299 3.63 -1.63 -19.32
N ALA A 300 4.15 -2.65 -20.00
CA ALA A 300 4.06 -4.03 -19.52
C ALA A 300 4.80 -4.22 -18.19
N SER A 301 4.32 -5.15 -17.36
CA SER A 301 4.90 -5.40 -16.03
C SER A 301 6.27 -6.10 -16.14
N LEU A 302 7.08 -6.01 -15.08
CA LEU A 302 8.31 -6.80 -14.99
C LEU A 302 8.03 -8.31 -14.94
N SER A 303 6.87 -8.73 -14.45
CA SER A 303 6.44 -10.13 -14.48
C SER A 303 6.28 -10.64 -15.92
N ASP A 304 5.67 -9.84 -16.79
CA ASP A 304 5.54 -10.17 -18.22
C ASP A 304 6.92 -10.30 -18.87
N VAL A 305 7.84 -9.37 -18.57
CA VAL A 305 9.21 -9.41 -19.08
C VAL A 305 9.91 -10.71 -18.65
N ILE A 306 9.83 -11.10 -17.39
CA ILE A 306 10.44 -12.33 -16.87
C ILE A 306 9.83 -13.56 -17.55
N LEU A 307 8.52 -13.56 -17.81
CA LEU A 307 7.84 -14.64 -18.51
C LEU A 307 8.33 -14.78 -19.96
N VAL A 308 8.50 -13.66 -20.66
CA VAL A 308 9.11 -13.66 -22.01
C VAL A 308 10.53 -14.20 -21.95
N LEU A 309 11.36 -13.71 -21.03
CA LEU A 309 12.75 -14.11 -20.88
C LEU A 309 12.94 -15.58 -20.43
N THR A 310 11.89 -16.20 -19.90
CA THR A 310 11.87 -17.65 -19.62
C THR A 310 11.79 -18.48 -20.90
N ARG A 311 11.18 -17.94 -21.96
CA ARG A 311 10.96 -18.63 -23.24
C ARG A 311 11.87 -18.15 -24.36
N HIS A 312 12.39 -16.94 -24.24
CA HIS A 312 13.21 -16.28 -25.25
C HIS A 312 14.45 -15.66 -24.61
N ASP A 313 15.55 -15.57 -25.36
CA ASP A 313 16.78 -14.92 -24.86
C ASP A 313 16.64 -13.39 -24.78
N HIS A 314 15.70 -12.83 -25.54
CA HIS A 314 15.46 -11.39 -25.66
C HIS A 314 13.96 -11.10 -25.54
N CYS A 315 13.63 -10.07 -24.76
CA CYS A 315 12.31 -9.46 -24.67
C CYS A 315 12.37 -8.08 -25.31
N PHE A 316 11.57 -7.83 -26.34
CA PHE A 316 11.53 -6.53 -27.01
C PHE A 316 10.42 -5.66 -26.44
N VAL A 317 10.71 -4.37 -26.28
CA VAL A 317 9.76 -3.39 -25.74
C VAL A 317 9.32 -2.46 -26.85
N SER A 318 8.00 -2.33 -27.00
CA SER A 318 7.37 -1.51 -28.02
C SER A 318 6.80 -0.21 -27.47
N LEU A 319 6.95 0.86 -28.24
CA LEU A 319 6.34 2.16 -27.99
C LEU A 319 5.58 2.57 -29.25
N LEU A 320 4.28 2.88 -29.12
CA LEU A 320 3.40 3.24 -30.25
C LEU A 320 3.41 2.21 -31.40
N GLY A 321 3.59 0.93 -31.08
CA GLY A 321 3.57 -0.18 -32.05
C GLY A 321 4.93 -0.48 -32.70
N GLU A 322 5.99 0.27 -32.38
CA GLU A 322 7.34 0.00 -32.89
C GLU A 322 8.24 -0.55 -31.78
N ALA A 323 9.09 -1.54 -32.12
CA ALA A 323 10.08 -2.06 -31.19
C ALA A 323 11.22 -1.05 -31.02
N THR A 324 11.30 -0.46 -29.83
CA THR A 324 12.27 0.61 -29.51
C THR A 324 13.25 0.21 -28.42
N GLY A 325 12.95 -0.83 -27.65
CA GLY A 325 13.79 -1.31 -26.55
C GLY A 325 14.01 -2.81 -26.57
N VAL A 326 15.02 -3.26 -25.85
CA VAL A 326 15.32 -4.68 -25.64
C VAL A 326 15.77 -4.92 -24.21
N LEU A 327 15.41 -6.09 -23.69
CA LEU A 327 15.77 -6.62 -22.40
C LEU A 327 16.31 -8.04 -22.55
N VAL A 328 17.34 -8.36 -21.79
CA VAL A 328 17.96 -9.68 -21.68
C VAL A 328 17.93 -10.15 -20.22
N ARG A 329 18.31 -11.41 -19.97
CA ARG A 329 18.29 -11.96 -18.61
C ARG A 329 19.23 -11.23 -17.66
N GLU A 330 20.37 -10.73 -18.16
CA GLU A 330 21.32 -9.97 -17.37
C GLU A 330 20.72 -8.66 -16.80
N ASP A 331 19.72 -8.08 -17.48
CA ASP A 331 19.04 -6.86 -17.02
C ASP A 331 18.27 -7.06 -15.72
N ILE A 332 18.03 -8.30 -15.29
CA ILE A 332 17.44 -8.60 -13.99
C ILE A 332 18.38 -8.20 -12.83
N ASN A 333 19.68 -8.07 -13.08
CA ASN A 333 20.62 -7.51 -12.12
C ASN A 333 20.50 -5.98 -11.99
N ASN A 334 19.67 -5.30 -12.79
CA ASN A 334 19.42 -3.87 -12.65
C ASN A 334 18.90 -3.55 -11.22
N PRO A 335 19.43 -2.52 -10.54
CA PRO A 335 19.01 -2.14 -9.20
C PRO A 335 17.49 -1.99 -9.03
N VAL A 336 16.80 -1.51 -10.05
CA VAL A 336 15.33 -1.36 -10.06
C VAL A 336 14.64 -2.73 -10.01
N VAL A 337 15.09 -3.68 -10.82
CA VAL A 337 14.52 -5.04 -10.85
C VAL A 337 14.84 -5.79 -9.56
N ARG A 338 16.05 -5.61 -9.02
CA ARG A 338 16.44 -6.18 -7.72
C ARG A 338 15.57 -5.64 -6.58
N MET A 339 15.33 -4.33 -6.56
CA MET A 339 14.44 -3.69 -5.58
C MET A 339 13.02 -4.23 -5.71
N TRP A 340 12.54 -4.40 -6.94
CA TRP A 340 11.25 -5.02 -7.23
C TRP A 340 11.17 -6.46 -6.72
N LEU A 341 12.14 -7.33 -7.04
CA LEU A 341 12.17 -8.71 -6.54
C LEU A 341 12.21 -8.78 -5.01
N PHE A 342 13.02 -7.94 -4.36
CA PHE A 342 13.09 -7.90 -2.90
C PHE A 342 11.76 -7.46 -2.28
N GLY A 343 11.11 -6.46 -2.87
CA GLY A 343 9.78 -6.03 -2.47
C GLY A 343 8.73 -7.12 -2.63
N ILE A 344 8.77 -7.89 -3.72
CA ILE A 344 7.87 -9.04 -3.89
C ILE A 344 8.08 -10.07 -2.79
N ILE A 345 9.32 -10.47 -2.52
CA ILE A 345 9.62 -11.45 -1.46
C ILE A 345 9.11 -10.95 -0.10
N THR A 346 9.23 -9.64 0.16
CA THR A 346 8.70 -9.01 1.38
C THR A 346 7.17 -9.09 1.43
N ILE A 347 6.49 -8.81 0.32
CA ILE A 347 5.03 -8.94 0.19
C ILE A 347 4.60 -10.39 0.44
N VAL A 348 5.32 -11.38 -0.10
CA VAL A 348 5.07 -12.80 0.18
C VAL A 348 5.20 -13.08 1.68
N GLU A 349 6.27 -12.61 2.33
CA GLU A 349 6.49 -12.82 3.77
C GLU A 349 5.38 -12.22 4.64
N LEU A 350 4.88 -11.04 4.26
CA LEU A 350 3.74 -10.39 4.92
C LEU A 350 2.45 -11.18 4.71
N ALA A 351 2.20 -11.67 3.48
CA ALA A 351 1.04 -12.49 3.16
C ALA A 351 1.01 -13.81 3.95
N LEU A 352 2.16 -14.48 4.12
CA LEU A 352 2.27 -15.68 4.97
C LEU A 352 1.88 -15.37 6.42
N GLY A 353 2.35 -14.26 6.98
CA GLY A 353 2.00 -13.82 8.33
C GLY A 353 0.48 -13.61 8.50
N ARG A 354 -0.16 -12.92 7.56
CA ARG A 354 -1.62 -12.74 7.57
C ARG A 354 -2.37 -14.06 7.56
N ARG A 355 -1.95 -14.99 6.69
CA ARG A 355 -2.58 -16.30 6.58
C ARG A 355 -2.44 -17.13 7.85
N ILE A 356 -1.28 -17.09 8.50
CA ILE A 356 -1.08 -17.73 9.82
C ILE A 356 -2.05 -17.14 10.85
N ARG A 357 -2.16 -15.81 10.92
CA ARG A 357 -3.09 -15.13 11.84
C ARG A 357 -4.55 -15.51 11.59
N ALA A 358 -4.94 -15.63 10.32
CA ALA A 358 -6.30 -16.01 9.94
C ALA A 358 -6.63 -17.47 10.31
N ILE A 359 -5.67 -18.39 10.19
CA ILE A 359 -5.89 -19.82 10.46
C ILE A 359 -5.76 -20.13 11.97
N TYR A 360 -4.78 -19.54 12.65
CA TYR A 360 -4.38 -19.93 14.01
C TYR A 360 -4.65 -18.88 15.09
N GLY A 361 -5.07 -17.67 14.74
CA GLY A 361 -5.18 -16.55 15.67
C GLY A 361 -3.82 -16.06 16.18
N GLU A 362 -3.79 -15.48 17.38
CA GLU A 362 -2.58 -14.89 17.98
C GLU A 362 -1.52 -15.93 18.38
N ASP A 363 -1.94 -17.05 19.01
CA ASP A 363 -1.01 -18.01 19.66
C ASP A 363 -1.10 -19.45 19.11
N GLY A 364 -2.11 -19.79 18.29
CA GLY A 364 -2.35 -21.17 17.87
C GLY A 364 -1.26 -21.78 16.99
N TRP A 365 -0.37 -20.96 16.42
CA TRP A 365 0.73 -21.41 15.56
C TRP A 365 1.98 -21.82 16.35
N LEU A 366 2.04 -21.55 17.66
CA LEU A 366 3.21 -21.84 18.49
C LEU A 366 3.58 -23.33 18.51
N GLU A 367 2.59 -24.23 18.48
CA GLU A 367 2.81 -25.68 18.51
C GLU A 367 3.52 -26.22 17.26
N HIS A 368 3.50 -25.45 16.16
CA HIS A 368 4.11 -25.83 14.88
C HIS A 368 5.60 -25.46 14.79
N LEU A 369 6.15 -24.75 15.78
CA LEU A 369 7.55 -24.32 15.80
C LEU A 369 8.33 -24.89 16.99
N PRO A 370 9.62 -25.22 16.82
CA PRO A 370 10.48 -25.60 17.94
C PRO A 370 10.65 -24.44 18.95
N GLU A 371 10.72 -24.76 20.24
CA GLU A 371 10.86 -23.76 21.33
C GLU A 371 12.05 -22.79 21.11
N ALA A 372 13.16 -23.27 20.55
CA ALA A 372 14.31 -22.42 20.24
C ALA A 372 14.00 -21.27 19.25
N ARG A 373 13.08 -21.50 18.30
CA ARG A 373 12.65 -20.47 17.33
C ARG A 373 11.71 -19.47 17.98
N ILE A 374 10.80 -19.94 18.83
CA ILE A 374 9.88 -19.12 19.61
C ILE A 374 10.67 -18.22 20.57
N ALA A 375 11.67 -18.77 21.28
CA ALA A 375 12.55 -18.01 22.16
C ALA A 375 13.25 -16.86 21.43
N LYS A 376 13.80 -17.12 20.24
CA LYS A 376 14.44 -16.09 19.42
C LYS A 376 13.45 -14.99 18.96
N ALA A 377 12.22 -15.37 18.61
CA ALA A 377 11.18 -14.39 18.27
C ALA A 377 10.80 -13.52 19.47
N ARG A 378 10.70 -14.11 20.67
CA ARG A 378 10.45 -13.37 21.92
C ARG A 378 11.58 -12.41 22.26
N GLU A 379 12.84 -12.79 22.04
CA GLU A 379 13.99 -11.89 22.20
C GLU A 379 13.90 -10.67 21.27
N LEU A 380 13.55 -10.90 20.01
CA LEU A 380 13.36 -9.82 19.03
C LEU A 380 12.19 -8.91 19.41
N LEU A 381 11.09 -9.47 19.90
CA LEU A 381 9.94 -8.70 20.38
C LEU A 381 10.33 -7.84 21.58
N ALA A 382 11.05 -8.40 22.56
CA ALA A 382 11.55 -7.67 23.71
C ALA A 382 12.48 -6.51 23.30
N GLU A 383 13.33 -6.71 22.29
CA GLU A 383 14.15 -5.65 21.73
C GLU A 383 13.33 -4.55 21.02
N ARG A 384 12.23 -4.92 20.33
CA ARG A 384 11.32 -3.94 19.73
C ARG A 384 10.57 -3.13 20.78
N SER A 385 10.03 -3.79 21.82
CA SER A 385 9.37 -3.13 22.95
C SER A 385 10.31 -2.16 23.68
N ARG A 386 11.59 -2.50 23.83
CA ARG A 386 12.60 -1.58 24.41
C ARG A 386 12.81 -0.29 23.61
N ARG A 387 12.51 -0.30 22.30
CA ARG A 387 12.65 0.86 21.40
C ARG A 387 11.31 1.56 21.15
N ASP A 388 10.33 1.31 22.00
CA ASP A 388 8.96 1.82 21.89
C ASP A 388 8.27 1.47 20.56
N ARG A 389 8.69 0.34 19.97
CA ARG A 389 8.07 -0.24 18.77
C ARG A 389 7.20 -1.41 19.21
N GLY A 390 5.88 -1.23 19.21
CA GLY A 390 4.91 -2.31 19.39
C GLY A 390 4.96 -3.34 18.25
N GLY A 391 4.27 -4.46 18.42
CA GLY A 391 4.13 -5.51 17.39
C GLY A 391 3.71 -6.86 17.97
N ALA A 392 3.22 -7.76 17.13
CA ALA A 392 2.88 -9.12 17.54
C ALA A 392 4.12 -10.04 17.47
N LEU A 393 4.11 -11.13 18.25
CA LEU A 393 5.19 -12.13 18.23
C LEU A 393 5.39 -12.74 16.83
N LEU A 394 4.30 -12.92 16.09
CA LEU A 394 4.30 -13.41 14.71
C LEU A 394 5.10 -12.51 13.75
N ASP A 395 5.13 -11.20 14.00
CA ASP A 395 5.85 -10.22 13.19
C ASP A 395 7.38 -10.25 13.45
N CYS A 396 7.81 -11.04 14.43
CA CYS A 396 9.22 -11.33 14.73
C CYS A 396 9.72 -12.63 14.08
N LEU A 397 8.82 -13.46 13.50
CA LEU A 397 9.21 -14.64 12.75
C LEU A 397 9.79 -14.27 11.38
N GLN A 398 10.77 -15.07 10.94
CA GLN A 398 11.35 -14.98 9.61
C GLN A 398 10.52 -15.78 8.59
N LEU A 399 10.64 -15.45 7.30
CA LEU A 399 10.03 -16.17 6.18
C LEU A 399 10.09 -17.72 6.30
N PRO A 400 11.24 -18.37 6.60
CA PRO A 400 11.30 -19.83 6.72
C PRO A 400 10.43 -20.37 7.85
N ASP A 401 10.35 -19.66 8.97
CA ASP A 401 9.57 -20.07 10.14
C ASP A 401 8.07 -19.96 9.84
N LYS A 402 7.64 -18.86 9.19
CA LYS A 402 6.26 -18.66 8.73
C LYS A 402 5.85 -19.73 7.70
N ALA A 403 6.70 -19.97 6.71
CA ALA A 403 6.42 -20.96 5.68
C ALA A 403 6.33 -22.39 6.25
N ARG A 404 7.15 -22.72 7.24
CA ARG A 404 7.12 -24.04 7.91
C ARG A 404 5.75 -24.32 8.54
N ILE A 405 5.19 -23.35 9.27
CA ILE A 405 3.86 -23.48 9.90
C ILE A 405 2.82 -23.91 8.85
N LEU A 406 2.78 -23.22 7.72
CA LEU A 406 1.80 -23.46 6.66
C LEU A 406 2.09 -24.72 5.81
N ILE A 407 3.33 -25.21 5.75
CA ILE A 407 3.67 -26.48 5.09
C ILE A 407 3.22 -27.67 5.93
N ASP A 408 3.42 -27.61 7.24
CA ASP A 408 3.12 -28.72 8.13
C ASP A 408 1.60 -28.99 8.17
N ASP A 409 0.78 -27.92 8.07
CA ASP A 409 -0.69 -27.97 7.94
C ASP A 409 -1.21 -28.17 6.50
N GLY A 410 -0.32 -28.19 5.51
CA GLY A 410 -0.66 -28.42 4.10
C GLY A 410 -1.25 -27.21 3.36
N THR A 411 -1.58 -26.13 4.06
CA THR A 411 -2.19 -24.92 3.48
C THR A 411 -1.28 -24.15 2.51
N LEU A 412 0.04 -24.38 2.54
CA LEU A 412 1.00 -23.79 1.60
C LEU A 412 1.25 -24.64 0.34
N LEU A 413 0.80 -25.89 0.30
CA LEU A 413 1.08 -26.82 -0.80
C LEU A 413 0.42 -26.37 -2.11
N ASP A 414 -0.86 -25.99 -2.04
CA ASP A 414 -1.61 -25.44 -3.18
C ASP A 414 -0.96 -24.14 -3.69
N TRP A 415 -0.53 -23.25 -2.78
CA TRP A 415 0.15 -22.00 -3.10
C TRP A 415 1.57 -22.19 -3.66
N LEU A 416 2.20 -23.33 -3.45
CA LEU A 416 3.47 -23.66 -4.12
C LEU A 416 3.27 -24.49 -5.40
N GLY A 417 2.02 -24.92 -5.68
CA GLY A 417 1.66 -25.74 -6.82
C GLY A 417 2.29 -27.12 -6.73
N THR A 418 2.38 -27.67 -5.52
CA THR A 418 3.06 -28.94 -5.24
C THR A 418 2.30 -29.77 -4.23
N ASP A 419 2.11 -31.04 -4.53
CA ASP A 419 1.48 -31.99 -3.61
C ASP A 419 2.46 -32.55 -2.55
N SER A 420 3.74 -32.16 -2.63
CA SER A 420 4.82 -32.67 -1.77
C SER A 420 5.34 -31.62 -0.79
N ARG A 421 5.29 -31.95 0.52
CA ARG A 421 5.92 -31.15 1.58
C ARG A 421 7.42 -30.96 1.38
N ASN A 422 8.11 -31.94 0.80
CA ASN A 422 9.54 -31.82 0.54
C ASN A 422 9.84 -30.86 -0.60
N ALA A 423 9.06 -30.91 -1.68
CA ALA A 423 9.17 -29.94 -2.76
C ALA A 423 8.81 -28.52 -2.29
N ALA A 424 7.82 -28.38 -1.40
CA ALA A 424 7.49 -27.10 -0.78
C ALA A 424 8.64 -26.54 0.07
N ARG A 425 9.28 -27.37 0.90
CA ARG A 425 10.45 -26.97 1.69
C ARG A 425 11.62 -26.53 0.82
N ASN A 426 11.86 -27.22 -0.29
CA ASN A 426 12.90 -26.83 -1.25
C ASN A 426 12.58 -25.49 -1.91
N ALA A 427 11.35 -25.28 -2.37
CA ALA A 427 10.94 -24.00 -2.95
C ALA A 427 11.12 -22.83 -1.96
N VAL A 428 10.73 -23.01 -0.69
CA VAL A 428 10.96 -22.02 0.37
C VAL A 428 12.44 -21.76 0.59
N LYS A 429 13.27 -22.81 0.63
CA LYS A 429 14.72 -22.69 0.77
C LYS A 429 15.31 -21.85 -0.36
N ASP A 430 14.85 -22.07 -1.59
CA ASP A 430 15.36 -21.34 -2.74
C ASP A 430 14.90 -19.86 -2.73
N ILE A 431 13.66 -19.56 -2.30
CA ILE A 431 13.19 -18.18 -2.10
C ILE A 431 14.05 -17.45 -1.05
N VAL A 432 14.42 -18.14 0.03
CA VAL A 432 15.30 -17.59 1.06
C VAL A 432 16.70 -17.33 0.49
N SER A 433 17.22 -18.26 -0.30
CA SER A 433 18.50 -18.08 -0.99
C SER A 433 18.48 -16.85 -1.90
N LEU A 434 17.44 -16.71 -2.73
CA LEU A 434 17.26 -15.55 -3.59
C LEU A 434 17.19 -14.24 -2.78
N ARG A 435 16.43 -14.21 -1.67
CA ARG A 435 16.35 -13.04 -0.78
C ARG A 435 17.72 -12.64 -0.26
N ASP A 436 18.52 -13.61 0.17
CA ASP A 436 19.84 -13.37 0.73
C ASP A 436 20.83 -12.91 -0.37
N HIS A 437 20.78 -13.51 -1.57
CA HIS A 437 21.54 -13.05 -2.75
C HIS A 437 21.15 -11.62 -3.17
N LEU A 438 19.86 -11.27 -3.08
CA LEU A 438 19.35 -9.93 -3.34
C LEU A 438 19.94 -8.92 -2.36
N ALA A 439 19.93 -9.24 -1.07
CA ALA A 439 20.47 -8.41 0.01
C ALA A 439 22.00 -8.20 -0.08
N HIS A 440 22.73 -9.16 -0.64
CA HIS A 440 24.20 -9.11 -0.77
C HIS A 440 24.73 -8.70 -2.14
N ALA A 441 23.88 -8.16 -3.02
CA ALA A 441 24.26 -7.70 -4.36
C ALA A 441 24.90 -8.79 -5.25
N GLN A 442 24.63 -10.07 -5.00
CA GLN A 442 25.17 -11.19 -5.78
C GLN A 442 24.44 -11.38 -7.11
N ASP A 443 25.07 -12.06 -8.08
CA ASP A 443 24.41 -12.42 -9.34
C ASP A 443 23.30 -13.45 -9.10
N ILE A 444 22.07 -13.06 -9.43
CA ILE A 444 20.85 -13.84 -9.20
C ILE A 444 20.40 -14.59 -10.47
N VAL A 445 20.94 -14.26 -11.64
CA VAL A 445 20.50 -14.87 -12.91
C VAL A 445 21.01 -16.30 -13.03
N SER A 446 22.25 -16.55 -12.63
CA SER A 446 22.92 -17.85 -12.79
C SER A 446 22.28 -18.99 -11.98
N HIS A 447 21.72 -18.70 -10.80
CA HIS A 447 21.28 -19.74 -9.86
C HIS A 447 19.81 -19.64 -9.46
N ASP A 448 19.16 -18.47 -9.61
CA ASP A 448 17.82 -18.22 -9.08
C ASP A 448 16.75 -17.98 -10.16
N TRP A 449 17.07 -18.14 -11.45
CA TRP A 449 16.12 -17.84 -12.54
C TRP A 449 14.77 -18.56 -12.40
N THR A 450 14.81 -19.84 -12.02
CA THR A 450 13.60 -20.66 -11.86
C THR A 450 12.69 -20.10 -10.76
N GLN A 451 13.29 -19.57 -9.70
CA GLN A 451 12.62 -19.00 -8.54
C GLN A 451 12.08 -17.61 -8.87
N ILE A 452 12.87 -16.80 -9.57
CA ILE A 452 12.46 -15.49 -10.10
C ILE A 452 11.23 -15.65 -10.98
N ALA A 453 11.24 -16.58 -11.94
CA ALA A 453 10.11 -16.86 -12.81
C ALA A 453 8.87 -17.35 -12.04
N ARG A 454 9.06 -18.24 -11.05
CA ARG A 454 7.98 -18.76 -10.22
C ARG A 454 7.31 -17.66 -9.39
N ILE A 455 8.11 -16.82 -8.73
CA ILE A 455 7.61 -15.71 -7.91
C ILE A 455 6.92 -14.67 -8.80
N ALA A 456 7.53 -14.29 -9.92
CA ALA A 456 6.96 -13.34 -10.87
C ALA A 456 5.61 -13.81 -11.42
N HIS A 457 5.47 -15.11 -11.73
CA HIS A 457 4.21 -15.66 -12.23
C HIS A 457 3.11 -15.69 -11.16
N ARG A 458 3.46 -15.84 -9.89
CA ARG A 458 2.49 -15.93 -8.78
C ARG A 458 2.29 -14.61 -8.04
N VAL A 459 3.01 -13.55 -8.40
CA VAL A 459 2.91 -12.27 -7.68
C VAL A 459 1.50 -11.69 -7.75
N GLU A 460 0.81 -11.84 -8.88
CA GLU A 460 -0.57 -11.37 -9.06
C GLU A 460 -1.55 -12.18 -8.18
N GLU A 461 -1.37 -13.49 -8.05
CA GLU A 461 -2.13 -14.34 -7.12
C GLU A 461 -1.89 -13.94 -5.65
N ILE A 462 -0.66 -13.54 -5.32
CA ILE A 462 -0.25 -13.08 -3.97
C ILE A 462 -0.82 -11.69 -3.66
N CYS A 463 -0.83 -10.80 -4.65
CA CYS A 463 -1.33 -9.42 -4.54
C CYS A 463 -2.85 -9.33 -4.70
N GLY A 464 -3.50 -10.38 -5.19
CA GLY A 464 -4.93 -10.47 -5.45
C GLY A 464 -5.57 -11.73 -4.86
N LEU A 465 -5.21 -12.09 -3.62
CA LEU A 465 -5.76 -13.26 -2.91
C LEU A 465 -7.27 -13.43 -3.20
N HIS A 466 -7.57 -14.51 -3.92
CA HIS A 466 -8.90 -14.93 -4.32
C HIS A 466 -9.96 -14.75 -3.22
N THR A 467 -10.98 -13.94 -3.51
CA THR A 467 -12.38 -14.13 -3.04
C THR A 467 -12.99 -15.37 -3.71
N ALA A 468 -12.40 -16.55 -3.52
CA ALA A 468 -12.99 -17.79 -3.99
C ALA A 468 -12.60 -18.97 -3.10
N ALA A 469 -13.20 -19.03 -1.92
CA ALA A 469 -13.60 -20.30 -1.35
C ALA A 469 -15.09 -20.19 -0.97
N ALA A 470 -15.87 -21.19 -1.39
CA ALA A 470 -17.27 -21.43 -1.01
C ALA A 470 -18.36 -20.54 -1.65
N ASN A 471 -18.79 -20.89 -2.87
CA ASN A 471 -20.20 -21.08 -3.22
C ASN A 471 -20.32 -21.61 -4.66
N GLY A 472 -20.62 -22.89 -4.83
CA GLY A 472 -20.94 -23.40 -6.18
C GLY A 472 -20.77 -24.88 -6.50
N VAL A 473 -20.85 -25.79 -5.53
CA VAL A 473 -21.27 -27.17 -5.85
C VAL A 473 -22.54 -27.47 -5.05
N ALA A 474 -23.57 -27.92 -5.77
CA ALA A 474 -24.90 -28.34 -5.33
C ALA A 474 -26.04 -27.29 -5.41
N SER A 475 -26.53 -27.01 -6.61
CA SER A 475 -27.93 -27.27 -6.97
C SER A 475 -28.19 -26.98 -8.45
N ARG A 476 -28.33 -28.05 -9.23
CA ARG A 476 -29.28 -28.19 -10.35
C ARG A 476 -29.17 -29.61 -10.89
N GLY A 477 -29.82 -30.53 -10.16
CA GLY A 477 -30.49 -31.65 -10.80
C GLY A 477 -31.89 -31.19 -11.17
N SER A 478 -32.19 -31.16 -12.46
CA SER A 478 -33.52 -31.34 -13.07
C SER A 478 -33.28 -31.79 -14.50
#